data_AF-A0AAU6YFD4-F1
#
_entry.id   AF-A0AAU6YFD4-F1
#
_cell.length_a   1.000
_cell.length_b   1.000
_cell.length_c   1.000
_cell.angle_alpha   90.00
_cell.angle_beta   90.00
_cell.angle_gamma   90.00
#
_symmetry.space_group_name_H-M   'P 1'
#
loop_
_entity.id
_entity.type
_entity.pdbx_description
1 polymer ?
#
loop_
_entity_poly.entity_id
_entity_poly.type
_entity_poly.pdbx_seq_one_letter_code
_entity_poly.pdbx_strand_id
1 'polypeptide(L)'
;MLIYNLSSISSSPRIASFLQEAREISIKEHPYTAMILLRVLFEAALRDYLLRHKHYQKVKDSIFEEQAVQGRPFSQKQKRDFTPSLANMLSWAVKNTEIFSSDLRRGTKTSIDNFIKDLSRLNGIVHEDGVLTDFSEAKQIRNNALKALETFLGS
;
A
#
# COMPACT_ATOMS: atom_id res chain seq x y z
N MET A 1 8.91 -15.03 -4.43
CA MET A 1 9.17 -13.77 -3.71
C MET A 1 9.36 -14.15 -2.26
N LEU A 2 10.45 -13.72 -1.63
CA LEU A 2 10.77 -14.13 -0.26
C LEU A 2 10.12 -13.18 0.74
N ILE A 3 8.79 -13.26 0.90
CA ILE A 3 8.18 -12.83 2.16
C ILE A 3 8.00 -14.10 3.02
N TYR A 4 9.11 -14.58 3.58
CA TYR A 4 9.16 -15.90 4.24
C TYR A 4 8.44 -15.97 5.59
N ASN A 5 7.94 -14.84 6.12
CA ASN A 5 7.42 -14.81 7.49
C ASN A 5 6.12 -14.03 7.66
N LEU A 6 5.29 -13.93 6.62
CA LEU A 6 3.89 -13.60 6.80
C LEU A 6 3.13 -14.87 7.20
N SER A 7 3.35 -15.32 8.43
CA SER A 7 2.55 -16.34 9.08
C SER A 7 1.21 -15.78 9.59
N SER A 8 1.03 -14.46 9.52
CA SER A 8 -0.24 -13.83 9.83
C SER A 8 -1.23 -14.12 8.71
N ILE A 9 -2.17 -15.02 9.03
CA ILE A 9 -3.34 -15.30 8.22
C ILE A 9 -4.13 -14.00 8.13
N SER A 10 -3.99 -13.26 7.03
CA SER A 10 -4.97 -12.22 6.72
C SER A 10 -6.31 -12.93 6.56
N SER A 11 -7.33 -12.45 7.27
CA SER A 11 -8.71 -12.95 7.14
C SER A 11 -9.32 -12.63 5.77
N SER A 12 -8.65 -11.83 4.94
CA SER A 12 -9.03 -11.55 3.56
C SER A 12 -8.53 -12.66 2.63
N PRO A 13 -9.44 -13.45 2.01
CA PRO A 13 -9.06 -14.50 1.05
C PRO A 13 -8.25 -13.92 -0.12
N ARG A 14 -8.57 -12.68 -0.51
CA ARG A 14 -7.87 -11.97 -1.58
C ARG A 14 -6.40 -11.71 -1.26
N ILE A 15 -6.11 -11.24 -0.05
CA ILE A 15 -4.73 -11.00 0.39
C ILE A 15 -3.98 -12.33 0.50
N ALA A 16 -4.63 -13.37 1.03
CA ALA A 16 -4.04 -14.71 1.10
C ALA A 16 -3.64 -15.25 -0.28
N SER A 17 -4.51 -15.09 -1.30
CA SER A 17 -4.17 -15.46 -2.69
C SER A 17 -2.97 -14.69 -3.22
N PHE A 18 -2.91 -13.37 -3.03
CA PHE A 18 -1.74 -12.58 -3.46
C PHE A 18 -0.45 -12.99 -2.75
N LEU A 19 -0.52 -13.36 -1.47
CA LEU A 19 0.63 -13.85 -0.72
C LEU A 19 1.10 -15.23 -1.22
N GLN A 20 0.19 -16.08 -1.67
CA GLN A 20 0.54 -17.36 -2.28
C GLN A 20 1.24 -17.14 -3.63
N GLU A 21 0.64 -16.35 -4.52
CA GLU A 21 1.24 -15.99 -5.82
C GLU A 21 2.63 -15.36 -5.64
N ALA A 22 2.75 -14.48 -4.64
CA ALA A 22 4.01 -13.86 -4.29
C ALA A 22 5.08 -14.89 -3.99
N ARG A 23 4.80 -15.90 -3.16
CA ARG A 23 5.78 -16.94 -2.80
C ARG A 23 6.38 -17.61 -4.04
N GLU A 24 5.56 -17.84 -5.05
CA GLU A 24 5.91 -18.58 -6.27
C GLU A 24 6.68 -17.72 -7.29
N ILE A 25 6.42 -16.42 -7.39
CA ILE A 25 7.08 -15.57 -8.41
C ILE A 25 8.57 -15.35 -8.11
N SER A 26 9.46 -15.74 -9.04
CA SER A 26 10.86 -15.31 -9.00
C SER A 26 10.99 -13.87 -9.46
N ILE A 27 11.27 -12.95 -8.53
CA ILE A 27 11.52 -11.52 -8.86
C ILE A 27 12.75 -11.32 -9.77
N LYS A 28 13.68 -12.29 -9.78
CA LYS A 28 14.86 -12.24 -10.64
C LYS A 28 14.49 -12.52 -12.10
N GLU A 29 13.62 -13.51 -12.32
CA GLU A 29 13.20 -13.93 -13.66
C GLU A 29 12.02 -13.09 -14.18
N HIS A 30 11.17 -12.59 -13.28
CA HIS A 30 9.92 -11.88 -13.61
C HIS A 30 9.76 -10.59 -12.79
N PRO A 31 10.64 -9.58 -12.97
CA PRO A 31 10.61 -8.36 -12.17
C PRO A 31 9.32 -7.55 -12.37
N TYR A 32 8.76 -7.48 -13.58
CA TYR A 32 7.49 -6.77 -13.85
C TYR A 32 6.31 -7.39 -13.11
N THR A 33 6.11 -8.70 -13.28
CA THR A 33 5.02 -9.42 -12.61
C THR A 33 5.14 -9.28 -11.09
N ALA A 34 6.36 -9.35 -10.56
CA ALA A 34 6.60 -9.13 -9.14
C ALA A 34 6.24 -7.70 -8.70
N MET A 35 6.50 -6.67 -9.50
CA MET A 35 6.13 -5.29 -9.19
C MET A 35 4.62 -5.04 -9.26
N ILE A 36 3.93 -5.59 -10.27
CA ILE A 36 2.47 -5.53 -10.35
C ILE A 36 1.85 -6.17 -9.11
N LEU A 37 2.31 -7.38 -8.75
CA LEU A 37 1.80 -8.07 -7.57
C LEU A 37 2.10 -7.32 -6.28
N LEU A 38 3.32 -6.80 -6.11
CA LEU A 38 3.70 -5.98 -4.95
C LEU A 38 2.75 -4.78 -4.80
N ARG A 39 2.47 -4.08 -5.90
CA ARG A 39 1.59 -2.90 -5.89
C ARG A 39 0.16 -3.25 -5.47
N VAL A 40 -0.37 -4.35 -5.98
CA VAL A 40 -1.74 -4.79 -5.67
C VAL A 40 -1.83 -5.31 -4.23
N LEU A 41 -0.86 -6.13 -3.81
CA LEU A 41 -0.75 -6.63 -2.43
C LEU A 41 -0.65 -5.48 -1.42
N PHE A 42 0.19 -4.48 -1.69
CA PHE A 42 0.41 -3.35 -0.79
C PHE A 42 -0.86 -2.52 -0.60
N GLU A 43 -1.59 -2.21 -1.68
CA GLU A 43 -2.87 -1.51 -1.54
C GLU A 43 -3.89 -2.34 -0.77
N ALA A 44 -4.01 -3.62 -1.11
CA ALA A 44 -4.95 -4.50 -0.42
C ALA A 44 -4.63 -4.58 1.08
N ALA A 45 -3.36 -4.76 1.45
CA ALA A 45 -2.91 -4.84 2.83
C ALA A 45 -3.15 -3.52 3.60
N LEU A 46 -2.77 -2.38 3.04
CA LEU A 46 -3.00 -1.07 3.69
C LEU A 46 -4.49 -0.80 3.86
N ARG A 47 -5.30 -1.06 2.83
CA ARG A 47 -6.75 -0.87 2.90
C ARG A 47 -7.37 -1.76 3.98
N ASP A 48 -7.01 -3.04 4.00
CA ASP A 48 -7.47 -4.01 4.99
C ASP A 48 -7.09 -3.57 6.41
N TYR A 49 -5.83 -3.17 6.63
CA TYR A 49 -5.38 -2.61 7.91
C TYR A 49 -6.25 -1.43 8.35
N LEU A 50 -6.44 -0.44 7.46
CA LEU A 50 -7.26 0.74 7.79
C LEU A 50 -8.73 0.39 8.09
N LEU A 51 -9.28 -0.67 7.48
CA LEU A 51 -10.62 -1.16 7.76
C LEU A 51 -10.69 -1.86 9.13
N ARG A 52 -9.77 -2.81 9.39
CA ARG A 52 -9.72 -3.57 10.66
C ARG A 52 -9.51 -2.66 11.87
N HIS A 53 -8.73 -1.60 11.71
CA HIS A 53 -8.46 -0.61 12.76
C HIS A 53 -9.43 0.58 12.77
N LYS A 54 -10.52 0.55 11.98
CA LYS A 54 -11.56 1.60 11.93
C LYS A 54 -11.02 3.00 11.58
N HIS A 55 -10.00 3.07 10.74
CA HIS A 55 -9.38 4.30 10.27
C HIS A 55 -9.76 4.69 8.84
N TYR A 56 -10.31 3.76 8.05
CA TYR A 56 -10.65 4.00 6.66
C TYR A 56 -11.60 5.20 6.45
N GLN A 57 -12.59 5.39 7.33
CA GLN A 57 -13.48 6.55 7.25
C GLN A 57 -12.74 7.87 7.54
N LYS A 58 -11.79 7.87 8.48
CA LYS A 58 -10.95 9.06 8.77
C LYS A 58 -10.13 9.48 7.56
N VAL A 59 -9.66 8.52 6.74
CA VAL A 59 -9.00 8.82 5.46
C VAL A 59 -9.96 9.54 4.52
N LYS A 60 -11.18 9.01 4.35
CA LYS A 60 -12.21 9.64 3.49
C LYS A 60 -12.53 11.05 3.97
N ASP A 61 -12.75 11.23 5.26
CA ASP A 61 -13.13 12.52 5.86
C ASP A 61 -12.03 13.56 5.66
N SER A 62 -10.76 13.20 5.90
CA SER A 62 -9.61 14.09 5.65
C SER A 62 -9.55 14.56 4.19
N ILE A 63 -9.85 13.71 3.21
CA ILE A 63 -9.86 14.09 1.79
C ILE A 63 -11.06 15.01 1.48
N PHE A 64 -12.23 14.72 2.07
CA PHE A 64 -13.41 15.57 1.88
C PHE A 64 -13.19 16.97 2.45
N GLU A 65 -12.53 17.07 3.61
CA GLU A 65 -12.15 18.34 4.22
C GLU A 65 -11.12 19.10 3.36
N GLU A 66 -10.05 18.43 2.92
CA GLU A 66 -9.04 19.05 2.04
C GLU A 66 -9.68 19.60 0.75
N GLN A 67 -10.61 18.86 0.13
CA GLN A 67 -11.31 19.29 -1.08
C GLN A 67 -12.29 20.43 -0.82
N ALA A 68 -12.98 20.43 0.33
CA ALA A 68 -13.86 21.53 0.73
C ALA A 68 -13.08 22.84 0.94
N VAL A 69 -11.91 22.77 1.60
CA VAL A 69 -11.01 23.93 1.78
C VAL A 69 -10.53 24.50 0.45
N GLN A 70 -10.34 23.64 -0.57
CA GLN A 70 -9.98 24.05 -1.92
C GLN A 70 -11.17 24.52 -2.78
N GLY A 71 -12.36 24.69 -2.19
CA GLY A 71 -13.56 25.15 -2.90
C GLY A 71 -14.20 24.09 -3.80
N ARG A 72 -13.86 22.80 -3.63
CA ARG A 72 -14.38 21.67 -4.40
C ARG A 72 -15.05 20.61 -3.51
N PRO A 73 -16.04 20.97 -2.69
CA PRO A 73 -16.64 20.03 -1.75
C PRO A 73 -17.35 18.88 -2.47
N PHE A 74 -17.25 17.68 -1.89
CA PHE A 74 -17.95 16.51 -2.41
C PHE A 74 -19.44 16.59 -2.06
N SER A 75 -20.30 16.32 -3.05
CA SER A 75 -21.72 16.02 -2.83
C SER A 75 -21.90 14.72 -2.04
N GLN A 76 -23.09 14.52 -1.46
CA GLN A 76 -23.38 13.30 -0.68
C GLN A 76 -23.24 12.02 -1.52
N LYS A 77 -23.67 12.05 -2.79
CA LYS A 77 -23.48 10.94 -3.72
C LYS A 77 -21.99 10.65 -3.94
N GLN A 78 -21.18 11.68 -4.17
CA GLN A 78 -19.73 11.51 -4.34
C GLN A 78 -19.09 10.96 -3.08
N LYS A 79 -19.45 11.42 -1.87
CA LYS A 79 -18.91 10.87 -0.62
C LYS A 79 -19.20 9.39 -0.43
N ARG A 80 -20.42 8.96 -0.79
CA ARG A 80 -20.84 7.55 -0.72
C ARG A 80 -20.01 6.69 -1.67
N ASP A 81 -19.87 7.13 -2.92
CA ASP A 81 -19.26 6.33 -3.99
C ASP A 81 -17.71 6.44 -4.00
N PHE A 82 -17.14 7.36 -3.21
CA PHE A 82 -15.71 7.62 -3.16
C PHE A 82 -14.91 6.50 -2.48
N THR A 83 -13.83 6.08 -3.16
CA THR A 83 -12.80 5.17 -2.68
C THR A 83 -11.44 5.90 -2.70
N PRO A 84 -10.76 6.08 -1.54
CA PRO A 84 -9.40 6.62 -1.51
C PRO A 84 -8.43 5.79 -2.36
N SER A 85 -7.56 6.46 -3.13
CA SER A 85 -6.46 5.82 -3.85
C SER A 85 -5.36 5.34 -2.87
N LEU A 86 -4.45 4.49 -3.33
CA LEU A 86 -3.25 4.11 -2.58
C LEU A 86 -2.45 5.35 -2.12
N ALA A 87 -2.25 6.32 -3.01
CA ALA A 87 -1.54 7.56 -2.68
C ALA A 87 -2.23 8.36 -1.56
N ASN A 88 -3.57 8.44 -1.58
CA ASN A 88 -4.34 9.09 -0.53
C ASN A 88 -4.17 8.39 0.82
N MET A 89 -4.30 7.05 0.83
CA MET A 89 -4.15 6.25 2.05
C MET A 89 -2.73 6.36 2.64
N LEU A 90 -1.70 6.33 1.80
CA LEU A 90 -0.31 6.49 2.22
C LEU A 90 -0.05 7.87 2.81
N SER A 91 -0.49 8.92 2.11
CA SER A 91 -0.32 10.32 2.54
C SER A 91 -1.00 10.57 3.88
N TRP A 92 -2.15 9.95 4.11
CA TRP A 92 -2.84 10.03 5.40
C TRP A 92 -2.08 9.25 6.48
N ALA A 93 -1.67 8.01 6.21
CA ALA A 93 -1.00 7.15 7.20
C ALA A 93 0.32 7.74 7.72
N VAL A 94 1.12 8.40 6.88
CA VAL A 94 2.39 9.04 7.32
C VAL A 94 2.18 10.29 8.18
N LYS A 95 1.02 10.93 8.07
CA LYS A 95 0.62 12.06 8.92
C LYS A 95 -0.01 11.61 10.25
N ASN A 96 -0.53 10.37 10.29
CA ASN A 96 -1.29 9.81 11.41
C ASN A 96 -0.61 8.53 11.95
N THR A 97 0.67 8.64 12.32
CA THR A 97 1.50 7.47 12.67
C THR A 97 1.11 6.80 14.00
N GLU A 98 0.27 7.45 14.80
CA GLU A 98 -0.31 6.91 16.03
C GLU A 98 -1.23 5.71 15.80
N ILE A 99 -1.67 5.47 14.56
CA ILE A 99 -2.40 4.24 14.20
C ILE A 99 -1.52 2.99 14.30
N PHE A 100 -0.19 3.14 14.37
CA PHE A 100 0.77 2.05 14.56
C PHE A 100 1.19 1.95 16.02
N SER A 101 1.46 0.73 16.47
CA SER A 101 2.08 0.48 17.79
C SER A 101 3.40 1.25 17.92
N SER A 102 3.73 1.68 19.13
CA SER A 102 4.92 2.49 19.44
C SER A 102 6.19 1.91 18.82
N ASP A 103 6.34 0.59 18.93
CA ASP A 103 7.56 -0.14 18.62
C ASP A 103 7.75 -0.30 17.10
N LEU A 104 6.65 -0.28 16.34
CA LEU A 104 6.66 -0.39 14.88
C LEU A 104 6.58 0.97 14.17
N ARG A 105 6.16 2.02 14.87
CA ARG A 105 5.80 3.33 14.30
C ARG A 105 6.90 3.93 13.42
N ARG A 106 8.11 4.07 13.95
CA ARG A 106 9.23 4.70 13.22
C ARG A 106 9.60 3.91 11.97
N GLY A 107 9.77 2.60 12.11
CA GLY A 107 10.16 1.72 10.99
C GLY A 107 9.09 1.67 9.90
N THR A 108 7.82 1.60 10.30
CA THR A 108 6.67 1.60 9.38
C THR A 108 6.60 2.92 8.63
N LYS A 109 6.71 4.06 9.33
CA LYS A 109 6.73 5.39 8.68
C LYS A 109 7.87 5.50 7.66
N THR A 110 9.09 5.13 8.03
CA THR A 110 10.25 5.18 7.11
C THR A 110 10.04 4.31 5.88
N SER A 111 9.48 3.10 6.05
CA SER A 111 9.16 2.20 4.95
C SER A 111 8.09 2.79 4.02
N ILE A 112 7.02 3.39 4.58
CA ILE A 112 6.01 4.09 3.79
C ILE A 112 6.63 5.28 3.05
N ASP A 113 7.42 6.13 3.71
CA ASP A 113 8.06 7.30 3.10
C ASP A 113 8.94 6.90 1.91
N ASN A 114 9.66 5.77 2.01
CA ASN A 114 10.45 5.25 0.91
C ASN A 114 9.58 4.69 -0.22
N PHE A 115 8.54 3.92 0.12
CA PHE A 115 7.61 3.38 -0.88
C PHE A 115 6.83 4.48 -1.63
N ILE A 116 6.48 5.59 -0.97
CA ILE A 116 5.87 6.76 -1.61
C ILE A 116 6.77 7.32 -2.72
N LYS A 117 8.09 7.36 -2.53
CA LYS A 117 9.04 7.80 -3.55
C LYS A 117 9.07 6.86 -4.75
N ASP A 118 8.90 5.57 -4.51
CA ASP A 118 8.84 4.53 -5.54
C ASP A 118 7.48 4.50 -6.28
N LEU A 119 6.42 5.08 -5.71
CA LEU A 119 5.04 4.93 -6.19
C LEU A 119 4.83 5.44 -7.62
N SER A 120 5.45 6.56 -8.00
CA SER A 120 5.36 7.08 -9.37
C SER A 120 5.91 6.09 -10.39
N ARG A 121 7.09 5.53 -10.10
CA ARG A 121 7.74 4.51 -10.92
C ARG A 121 6.90 3.23 -10.98
N LEU A 122 6.42 2.77 -9.82
CA LEU A 122 5.61 1.56 -9.70
C LEU A 122 4.30 1.67 -10.49
N ASN A 123 3.65 2.84 -10.45
CA ASN A 123 2.45 3.11 -11.26
C ASN A 123 2.78 3.05 -12.75
N GLY A 124 3.90 3.62 -13.20
CA GLY A 124 4.30 3.55 -14.60
C GLY A 124 4.58 2.11 -15.08
N ILE A 125 5.13 1.25 -14.21
CA ILE A 125 5.29 -0.19 -14.48
C ILE A 125 3.91 -0.87 -14.63
N VAL A 126 2.97 -0.56 -13.73
CA VAL A 126 1.65 -1.22 -13.69
C VAL A 126 0.71 -0.75 -14.81
N HIS A 127 0.80 0.51 -15.21
CA HIS A 127 -0.08 1.11 -16.23
C HIS A 127 0.50 1.06 -17.64
N GLU A 128 1.58 0.30 -17.84
CA GLU A 128 2.24 0.09 -19.14
C GLU A 128 2.71 1.39 -19.81
N ASP A 129 3.14 2.38 -19.02
CA ASP A 129 3.62 3.68 -19.52
C ASP A 129 5.02 3.60 -20.17
N GLY A 130 5.40 2.46 -20.74
CA GLY A 130 6.72 2.19 -21.33
C GLY A 130 7.86 2.11 -20.30
N VAL A 131 7.52 2.08 -19.01
CA VAL A 131 8.50 2.03 -17.92
C VAL A 131 9.08 0.63 -17.79
N LEU A 132 10.37 0.51 -18.10
CA LEU A 132 11.08 -0.74 -17.91
C LEU A 132 11.52 -0.92 -16.45
N THR A 133 11.57 -2.15 -15.94
CA THR A 133 12.14 -2.47 -14.62
C THR A 133 13.05 -3.69 -14.69
N ASP A 134 14.11 -3.68 -13.89
CA ASP A 134 15.04 -4.78 -13.74
C ASP A 134 15.00 -5.40 -12.33
N PHE A 135 15.76 -6.47 -12.14
CA PHE A 135 15.83 -7.16 -10.85
C PHE A 135 16.35 -6.25 -9.71
N SER A 136 17.31 -5.37 -9.99
CA SER A 136 17.91 -4.50 -8.97
C SER A 136 16.90 -3.49 -8.45
N GLU A 137 16.21 -2.81 -9.37
CA GLU A 137 15.13 -1.87 -9.06
C GLU A 137 13.98 -2.58 -8.33
N ALA A 138 13.50 -3.70 -8.87
CA ALA A 138 12.42 -4.48 -8.28
C ALA A 138 12.78 -4.94 -6.85
N LYS A 139 14.03 -5.34 -6.63
CA LYS A 139 14.53 -5.70 -5.30
C LYS A 139 14.54 -4.50 -4.35
N GLN A 140 14.95 -3.33 -4.80
CA GLN A 140 14.96 -2.11 -4.00
C GLN A 140 13.53 -1.70 -3.58
N ILE A 141 12.59 -1.62 -4.52
CA ILE A 141 11.19 -1.24 -4.25
C ILE A 141 10.58 -2.23 -3.24
N ARG A 142 10.79 -3.53 -3.44
CA ARG A 142 10.33 -4.57 -2.51
C ARG A 142 10.92 -4.41 -1.11
N ASN A 143 12.20 -4.07 -0.99
CA ASN A 143 12.84 -3.84 0.31
C ASN A 143 12.28 -2.59 1.00
N ASN A 144 12.05 -1.51 0.25
CA ASN A 144 11.44 -0.29 0.76
C ASN A 144 10.03 -0.52 1.30
N ALA A 145 9.26 -1.40 0.66
CA ALA A 145 7.89 -1.76 1.05
C ALA A 145 7.78 -2.75 2.21
N LEU A 146 8.83 -3.53 2.48
CA LEU A 146 8.73 -4.75 3.30
C LEU A 146 8.21 -4.48 4.72
N LYS A 147 8.80 -3.52 5.43
CA LYS A 147 8.45 -3.27 6.84
C LYS A 147 7.01 -2.76 6.99
N ALA A 148 6.54 -1.93 6.06
CA ALA A 148 5.15 -1.49 6.04
C ALA A 148 4.18 -2.66 5.78
N LEU A 149 4.49 -3.53 4.81
CA LEU A 149 3.70 -4.74 4.54
C LEU A 149 3.61 -5.65 5.77
N GLU A 150 4.74 -5.90 6.45
CA GLU A 150 4.76 -6.68 7.70
C GLU A 150 3.83 -6.08 8.75
N THR A 151 3.88 -4.76 8.96
CA THR A 151 2.98 -4.08 9.90
C THR A 151 1.51 -4.23 9.47
N PHE A 152 1.19 -4.00 8.20
CA PHE A 152 -0.20 -4.05 7.72
C PHE A 152 -0.82 -5.45 7.79
N LEU A 153 0.00 -6.47 7.61
CA LEU A 153 -0.45 -7.86 7.57
C LEU A 153 -0.37 -8.55 8.93
N GLY A 154 0.53 -8.11 9.82
CA GLY A 154 0.76 -8.73 11.13
C GLY A 154 -0.09 -8.18 12.27
N SER A 155 -0.73 -7.03 12.07
CA SER A 155 -1.60 -6.39 13.07
C SER A 155 -3.03 -6.83 12.94
#